data_AF-A0A1F7IFY1-F1
#
_entry.id   AF-A0A1F7IFY1-F1
#
_cell.length_a   1.000
_cell.length_b   1.000
_cell.length_c   1.000
_cell.angle_alpha   90.00
_cell.angle_beta   90.00
_cell.angle_gamma   90.00
#
_symmetry.space_group_name_H-M   'P 1'
#
loop_
_entity.id
_entity.type
_entity.pdbx_description
1 polymer ?
#
loop_
_entity_poly.entity_id
_entity_poly.type
_entity_poly.pdbx_seq_one_letter_code
_entity_poly.pdbx_strand_id
1 'polypeptide(L)'
;MIKKNMKAIYTNHAEKKLNLLKLSKIKVNKKIIEKIISNPLHKDTVSDYPKIIASGILDKNHIIRIVYKIENDIITVITCYPAQKGRYFI
;
A
#
# COMPACT_ATOMS: atom_id res chain seq x y z
N MET A 1 -5.62 -5.72 -12.27
CA MET A 1 -5.43 -4.57 -13.19
C MET A 1 -6.23 -3.38 -12.69
N ILE A 2 -5.56 -2.29 -12.31
CA ILE A 2 -6.21 -0.99 -12.14
C ILE A 2 -6.74 -0.57 -13.52
N LYS A 3 -8.03 -0.20 -13.63
CA LYS A 3 -8.60 0.30 -14.90
C LYS A 3 -7.79 1.52 -15.36
N LYS A 4 -7.63 1.68 -16.67
CA LYS A 4 -6.79 2.69 -17.37
C LYS A 4 -7.02 4.15 -16.93
N ASN A 5 -8.06 4.44 -16.13
CA ASN A 5 -8.48 5.77 -15.71
C ASN A 5 -8.43 6.02 -14.19
N MET A 6 -7.98 5.07 -13.35
CA MET A 6 -7.96 5.34 -11.90
C MET A 6 -6.81 6.27 -11.51
N LYS A 7 -7.13 7.29 -10.71
CA LYS A 7 -6.16 8.26 -10.19
C LYS A 7 -5.80 7.92 -8.75
N ALA A 8 -4.51 7.76 -8.46
CA ALA A 8 -4.02 7.64 -7.09
C ALA A 8 -3.79 9.02 -6.47
N ILE A 9 -4.40 9.24 -5.31
CA ILE A 9 -4.12 10.41 -4.45
C ILE A 9 -3.58 9.93 -3.10
N TYR A 10 -2.71 10.74 -2.51
CA TYR A 10 -2.01 10.40 -1.27
C TYR A 10 -2.42 11.41 -0.20
N THR A 11 -2.91 10.90 0.92
CA THR A 11 -3.21 11.75 2.06
C THR A 11 -1.93 12.30 2.69
N ASN A 12 -2.04 13.37 3.48
CA ASN A 12 -0.91 13.90 4.26
C ASN A 12 -0.27 12.83 5.16
N HIS A 13 -1.07 11.89 5.66
CA HIS A 13 -0.57 10.79 6.48
C HIS A 13 0.28 9.80 5.65
N ALA A 14 -0.19 9.42 4.45
CA ALA A 14 0.58 8.59 3.53
C ALA A 14 1.89 9.25 3.09
N GLU A 15 1.87 10.54 2.77
CA GLU A 15 3.09 11.30 2.39
C GLU A 15 4.11 11.33 3.53
N LYS A 16 3.66 11.57 4.77
CA LYS A 16 4.54 11.50 5.95
C LYS A 16 5.15 10.11 6.13
N LYS A 17 4.37 9.04 5.96
CA LYS A 17 4.88 7.66 6.05
C LYS A 17 5.89 7.34 4.95
N LEU A 18 5.63 7.74 3.70
CA LEU A 18 6.58 7.59 2.61
C LEU A 18 7.91 8.30 2.89
N ASN A 19 7.86 9.52 3.40
CA ASN A 19 9.05 10.27 3.78
C ASN A 19 9.83 9.58 4.91
N LEU A 20 9.15 9.05 5.92
CA LEU A 20 9.80 8.28 7.00
C LEU A 20 10.50 7.03 6.46
N LEU A 21 9.83 6.26 5.59
CA LEU A 21 10.44 5.08 4.96
C LEU A 21 11.69 5.45 4.16
N LYS A 22 11.63 6.54 3.39
CA LYS A 22 12.77 7.07 2.64
C LYS A 22 13.94 7.43 3.55
N LEU A 23 13.69 8.09 4.69
CA LEU A 23 14.71 8.42 5.69
C LEU A 23 15.34 7.16 6.31
N SER A 24 14.54 6.11 6.51
CA SER A 24 15.00 4.79 6.96
C SER A 24 15.67 3.96 5.85
N LYS A 25 16.02 4.56 4.70
CA LYS A 25 16.64 3.90 3.54
C LYS A 25 15.78 2.80 2.90
N ILE A 26 14.49 2.74 3.23
CA ILE A 26 13.53 1.83 2.61
C ILE A 26 13.06 2.46 1.29
N LYS A 27 13.41 1.82 0.17
CA LYS A 27 13.11 2.33 -1.19
C LYS A 27 11.67 2.02 -1.59
N VAL A 28 10.71 2.74 -1.02
CA VAL A 28 9.30 2.71 -1.43
C VAL A 28 8.89 4.07 -1.96
N ASN A 29 8.34 4.10 -3.16
CA ASN A 29 7.82 5.32 -3.80
C ASN A 29 6.39 5.07 -4.32
N LYS A 30 5.75 6.13 -4.81
CA LYS A 30 4.37 6.09 -5.33
C LYS A 30 4.18 5.04 -6.43
N LYS A 31 5.15 4.90 -7.35
CA LYS A 31 5.12 3.88 -8.41
C LYS A 31 5.11 2.44 -7.86
N ILE A 32 5.87 2.18 -6.80
CA ILE A 32 5.86 0.88 -6.11
C ILE A 32 4.51 0.65 -5.43
N ILE A 33 3.97 1.67 -4.76
CA ILE A 33 2.64 1.60 -4.14
C ILE A 33 1.57 1.24 -5.17
N GLU A 34 1.51 1.96 -6.29
CA GLU A 34 0.55 1.72 -7.37
C GLU A 34 0.70 0.32 -7.99
N LYS A 35 1.95 -0.14 -8.17
CA LYS A 35 2.22 -1.52 -8.60
C LYS A 35 1.64 -2.55 -7.61
N ILE A 36 1.85 -2.36 -6.30
CA ILE A 36 1.35 -3.29 -5.28
C ILE A 36 -0.18 -3.22 -5.19
N ILE A 37 -0.80 -2.04 -5.31
CA ILE A 37 -2.26 -1.92 -5.35
C ILE A 37 -2.83 -2.66 -6.58
N SER A 38 -2.18 -2.54 -7.75
CA SER A 38 -2.66 -3.17 -8.99
C SER A 38 -2.46 -4.67 -9.07
N ASN A 39 -1.41 -5.18 -8.43
CA ASN A 39 -1.04 -6.59 -8.38
C ASN A 39 -0.46 -6.94 -7.01
N PRO A 40 -1.29 -7.06 -5.96
CA PRO A 40 -0.83 -7.34 -4.62
C PRO A 40 -0.42 -8.81 -4.48
N LEU A 41 0.57 -9.08 -3.63
CA LEU A 41 0.84 -10.44 -3.17
C LEU A 41 -0.36 -10.96 -2.35
N HIS A 42 -1.00 -10.08 -1.57
CA HIS A 42 -2.20 -10.39 -0.81
C HIS A 42 -3.08 -9.14 -0.68
N LYS A 43 -4.39 -9.35 -0.76
CA LYS A 43 -5.39 -8.30 -0.65
C LYS A 43 -6.40 -8.68 0.43
N ASP A 44 -6.52 -7.83 1.44
CA ASP A 44 -7.51 -7.95 2.51
C ASP A 44 -8.56 -6.85 2.34
N THR A 45 -9.83 -7.25 2.25
CA THR A 45 -10.98 -6.36 2.07
C THR A 45 -11.95 -6.43 3.24
N VAL A 46 -11.64 -7.21 4.29
CA VAL A 46 -12.57 -7.53 5.38
C VAL A 46 -12.13 -6.86 6.68
N SER A 47 -10.84 -6.95 7.02
CA SER A 47 -10.35 -6.59 8.36
C SER A 47 -10.43 -5.10 8.72
N ASP A 48 -10.54 -4.20 7.72
CA ASP A 48 -10.58 -2.74 7.93
C ASP A 48 -11.61 -2.08 6.99
N TYR A 49 -12.72 -2.75 6.73
CA TYR A 49 -13.78 -2.25 5.86
C TYR A 49 -14.24 -0.83 6.29
N PRO A 50 -14.42 0.14 5.35
CA PRO A 50 -14.41 0.01 3.88
C PRO A 50 -13.02 0.15 3.23
N LYS A 51 -11.95 0.12 4.01
CA LYS A 51 -10.57 0.19 3.49
C LYS A 51 -10.12 -1.18 3.01
N ILE A 52 -9.18 -1.15 2.07
CA ILE A 52 -8.53 -2.31 1.48
C ILE A 52 -7.07 -2.25 1.87
N ILE A 53 -6.51 -3.42 2.22
CA ILE A 53 -5.09 -3.56 2.52
C ILE A 53 -4.44 -4.40 1.42
N ALA A 54 -3.66 -3.75 0.57
CA ALA A 54 -2.79 -4.43 -0.39
C ALA A 54 -1.41 -4.64 0.23
N SER A 55 -0.87 -5.84 0.08
CA SER A 55 0.44 -6.18 0.62
C SER A 55 1.38 -6.62 -0.50
N GLY A 56 2.64 -6.20 -0.43
CA GLY A 56 3.69 -6.56 -1.38
C GLY A 56 5.00 -6.90 -0.69
N ILE A 57 5.89 -7.60 -1.39
CA ILE A 57 7.22 -7.95 -0.86
C ILE A 57 8.04 -6.66 -0.74
N LEU A 58 8.62 -6.44 0.45
CA LEU A 58 9.58 -5.36 0.68
C LEU A 58 11.01 -5.89 0.58
N ASP A 59 11.30 -7.00 1.27
CA ASP A 59 12.59 -7.68 1.24
C ASP A 59 12.43 -9.18 1.59
N LYS A 60 13.55 -9.85 1.94
CA LYS A 60 13.56 -11.27 2.32
C LYS A 60 12.65 -11.57 3.50
N ASN A 61 12.58 -10.69 4.49
CA ASN A 61 11.91 -10.91 5.77
C ASN A 61 10.66 -10.03 5.96
N HIS A 62 10.49 -8.99 5.15
CA HIS A 62 9.42 -8.01 5.31
C HIS A 62 8.50 -7.93 4.10
N ILE A 63 7.25 -7.58 4.40
CA ILE A 63 6.27 -7.08 3.45
C ILE A 63 6.03 -5.59 3.72
N ILE A 64 5.43 -4.90 2.76
CA ILE A 64 4.83 -3.60 2.97
C ILE A 64 3.32 -3.71 2.81
N ARG A 65 2.58 -3.11 3.75
CA ARG A 65 1.12 -3.02 3.73
C ARG A 65 0.73 -1.61 3.33
N ILE A 66 -0.22 -1.51 2.42
CA ILE A 66 -0.75 -0.26 1.87
C ILE A 66 -2.24 -0.27 2.15
N VAL A 67 -2.69 0.71 2.93
CA VAL A 67 -4.11 0.89 3.25
C VAL A 67 -4.66 1.98 2.34
N TYR A 68 -5.70 1.65 1.61
CA TYR A 68 -6.35 2.57 0.68
C TYR A 68 -7.86 2.32 0.63
N LYS A 69 -8.58 3.26 0.06
CA LYS A 69 -9.99 3.07 -0.31
C LYS A 69 -10.19 3.44 -1.77
N ILE A 70 -11.23 2.88 -2.38
CA ILE A 70 -11.65 3.19 -3.74
C ILE A 70 -13.01 3.86 -3.65
N GLU A 71 -13.11 5.07 -4.17
CA GLU A 71 -14.37 5.80 -4.34
C GLU A 71 -14.39 6.35 -5.77
N ASN A 72 -15.38 5.93 -6.55
CA ASN A 72 -15.43 6.15 -8.00
C ASN A 72 -14.12 5.67 -8.67
N ASP A 73 -13.46 6.53 -9.45
CA ASP A 73 -12.18 6.26 -10.10
C ASP A 73 -10.97 6.79 -9.30
N ILE A 74 -11.14 7.07 -8.00
CA ILE A 74 -10.07 7.60 -7.14
C ILE A 74 -9.62 6.54 -6.13
N ILE A 75 -8.32 6.25 -6.17
CA ILE A 75 -7.64 5.45 -5.16
C ILE A 75 -7.05 6.42 -4.14
N THR A 76 -7.61 6.45 -2.94
CA THR A 76 -7.07 7.26 -1.85
C THR A 76 -6.15 6.43 -0.99
N VAL A 77 -4.84 6.67 -1.10
CA VAL A 77 -3.81 6.02 -0.27
C VAL A 77 -3.76 6.72 1.09
N ILE A 78 -4.12 5.98 2.14
CA ILE A 78 -4.30 6.50 3.50
C ILE A 78 -3.01 6.35 4.30
N THR A 79 -2.39 5.16 4.26
CA THR A 79 -1.13 4.91 4.96
C THR A 79 -0.36 3.75 4.33
N CYS A 80 0.92 3.65 4.66
CA CYS A 80 1.73 2.48 4.36
C CYS A 80 2.70 2.19 5.52
N TYR A 81 3.00 0.91 5.74
CA TYR A 81 3.91 0.47 6.79
C TYR A 81 4.51 -0.91 6.49
N PRO A 82 5.78 -1.15 6.86
CA PRO A 82 6.38 -2.47 6.77
C PRO A 82 5.82 -3.40 7.85
N ALA A 83 5.85 -4.70 7.58
CA ALA A 83 5.57 -5.75 8.55
C ALA A 83 6.46 -6.95 8.28
N GLN A 84 6.69 -7.78 9.30
CA GLN A 84 7.34 -9.08 9.12
C GLN A 84 6.43 -10.02 8.30
N LYS A 85 7.04 -10.85 7.45
CA LYS A 85 6.36 -12.02 6.86
C LYS A 85 5.83 -12.94 7.96
N GLY A 86 4.74 -13.64 7.69
CA GLY A 86 4.05 -14.51 8.65
C GLY A 86 3.17 -13.78 9.66
N ARG A 87 3.32 -12.46 9.85
CA ARG A 87 2.52 -11.72 10.84
C ARG A 87 1.04 -11.61 10.45
N TYR A 88 0.74 -11.50 9.16
CA TYR A 88 -0.61 -11.26 8.68
C TYR A 88 -1.07 -12.28 7.63
N PHE A 89 -0.14 -12.73 6.79
CA PHE A 89 -0.30 -13.79 5.80
C PHE A 89 1.11 -14.19 5.35
N ILE A 90 1.31 -15.48 5.02
CA ILE A 90 2.56 -16.14 4.58
C ILE A 90 3.81 -15.75 5.38
#